data_AF-A0A9E3ED27-F1
#
_entry.id   AF-A0A9E3ED27-F1
#
_cell.length_a   1.000
_cell.length_b   1.000
_cell.length_c   1.000
_cell.angle_alpha   90.00
_cell.angle_beta   90.00
_cell.angle_gamma   90.00
#
_symmetry.space_group_name_H-M   'P 1'
#
loop_
_entity.id
_entity.type
_entity.pdbx_description
1 polymer ?
#
loop_
_entity_poly.entity_id
_entity_poly.type
_entity_poly.pdbx_seq_one_letter_code
_entity_poly.pdbx_strand_id
1 'polypeptide(L)' 'MIASFARGLAKDQRAMRAAISTAWSNAQAEGQITKLKLVKRQMYGRGKLDLLEARVIGAT' A
#
# COMPACT_ATOMS: atom_id res chain seq x y z
N MET A 1 -7.25 -21.99 -8.83
CA MET A 1 -6.31 -20.84 -8.81
C MET A 1 -6.38 -19.97 -10.06
N ILE A 2 -6.30 -20.53 -11.27
CA ILE A 2 -6.23 -19.72 -12.51
C ILE A 2 -7.51 -18.91 -12.76
N ALA A 3 -8.69 -19.50 -12.57
CA ALA A 3 -9.97 -18.83 -12.80
C ALA A 3 -10.27 -17.68 -11.82
N SER A 4 -9.78 -17.73 -10.58
CA SER A 4 -9.91 -16.60 -9.62
C SER A 4 -8.94 -15.48 -9.93
N PHE A 5 -7.71 -15.82 -10.35
CA PHE A 5 -6.72 -14.85 -10.80
C PHE A 5 -7.18 -14.10 -12.05
N ALA A 6 -7.66 -14.80 -13.08
CA ALA A 6 -8.17 -14.20 -14.31
C ALA A 6 -9.35 -13.24 -14.04
N ARG A 7 -10.24 -13.59 -13.10
CA ARG A 7 -11.34 -12.72 -12.67
C ARG A 7 -10.84 -11.47 -11.95
N GLY A 8 -9.81 -11.59 -11.11
CA GLY A 8 -9.15 -10.44 -10.48
C GLY A 8 -8.55 -9.50 -11.53
N LEU A 9 -7.84 -10.05 -12.51
CA LEU A 9 -7.23 -9.27 -13.58
C LEU A 9 -8.26 -8.54 -14.45
N ALA A 10 -9.38 -9.20 -14.78
CA ALA A 10 -10.48 -8.59 -15.51
C ALA A 10 -11.11 -7.42 -14.74
N LYS A 11 -11.23 -7.55 -13.41
CA LYS A 11 -11.71 -6.47 -12.53
C LYS A 11 -10.75 -5.28 -12.50
N ASP A 12 -9.45 -5.54 -12.53
CA ASP A 12 -8.39 -4.52 -12.43
C ASP A 12 -7.92 -3.98 -13.79
N GLN A 13 -8.60 -4.33 -14.88
CA GLN A 13 -8.25 -3.94 -16.24
C GLN A 13 -8.04 -2.42 -16.40
N ARG A 14 -8.87 -1.59 -15.73
CA ARG A 14 -8.72 -0.12 -15.77
C ARG A 14 -7.42 0.34 -15.12
N ALA A 15 -7.06 -0.25 -13.98
CA ALA A 15 -5.83 0.06 -13.27
C ALA A 15 -4.60 -0.33 -14.10
N MET A 16 -4.64 -1.50 -14.75
CA MET A 16 -3.58 -1.93 -15.67
C MET A 16 -3.41 -0.99 -16.87
N ARG A 17 -4.51 -0.58 -17.51
CA ARG A 17 -4.43 0.38 -18.63
C ARG A 17 -3.78 1.68 -18.18
N ALA A 18 -4.19 2.22 -17.02
CA ALA A 18 -3.59 3.43 -16.46
C ALA A 18 -2.11 3.24 -16.09
N ALA A 19 -1.72 2.08 -15.56
CA ALA A 19 -0.33 1.79 -15.24
C ALA A 19 0.60 1.79 -16.46
N ILE A 20 0.08 1.45 -17.65
CA ILE A 20 0.85 1.45 -18.92
C ILE A 20 0.73 2.81 -19.63
N SER A 21 -0.44 3.44 -19.60
CA SER A 21 -0.71 4.66 -20.37
C SER A 21 -0.24 5.94 -19.68
N THR A 22 0.02 5.89 -18.37
CA THR A 22 0.46 7.06 -17.60
C THR A 22 1.94 6.97 -17.26
N ALA A 23 2.61 8.11 -17.19
CA ALA A 23 4.01 8.19 -16.74
C ALA A 23 4.16 8.07 -15.21
N TRP A 24 3.05 7.97 -14.47
CA TRP A 24 3.04 7.97 -13.02
C TRP A 24 3.18 6.55 -12.47
N SER A 25 4.12 6.39 -11.53
CA SER A 25 4.34 5.12 -10.84
C SER A 25 3.69 5.10 -9.46
N ASN A 26 3.08 3.97 -9.10
CA ASN A 26 2.53 3.76 -7.75
C ASN A 26 3.61 3.37 -6.72
N ALA A 27 4.88 3.22 -7.14
CA ALA A 27 5.97 2.76 -6.29
C ALA A 27 6.19 3.64 -5.04
N GLN A 28 5.99 4.95 -5.16
CA GLN A 28 6.13 5.87 -4.02
C GLN A 28 5.08 5.58 -2.94
N ALA A 29 3.82 5.39 -3.34
CA ALA A 29 2.73 5.06 -2.42
C ALA A 29 2.96 3.68 -1.77
N GLU A 30 3.36 2.69 -2.56
CA GLU A 30 3.70 1.35 -2.06
C GLU A 30 4.87 1.37 -1.07
N GLY A 31 5.88 2.22 -1.32
CA GLY A 31 7.01 2.44 -0.41
C GLY A 31 6.56 3.01 0.94
N GLN A 32 5.72 4.06 0.91
CA GLN A 32 5.16 4.64 2.14
C GLN A 32 4.31 3.63 2.93
N ILE A 33 3.45 2.86 2.24
CA ILE A 33 2.65 1.79 2.87
C ILE A 33 3.56 0.73 3.49
N THR A 34 4.64 0.34 2.81
CA THR A 34 5.59 -0.65 3.32
C THR A 34 6.30 -0.15 4.57
N LYS A 35 6.75 1.11 4.58
CA LYS A 35 7.34 1.75 5.77
C LYS A 35 6.35 1.78 6.94
N LEU A 36 5.09 2.17 6.69
CA LEU A 36 4.04 2.18 7.72
C LEU A 36 3.77 0.78 8.29
N LYS A 37 3.64 -0.23 7.41
CA LYS A 37 3.46 -1.64 7.81
C LYS A 37 4.66 -2.14 8.63
N LEU A 38 5.88 -1.73 8.28
CA LEU A 38 7.08 -2.09 9.02
C LEU A 38 7.05 -1.53 10.45
N VAL A 39 6.73 -0.24 10.62
CA VAL A 39 6.60 0.38 11.94
C VAL A 39 5.54 -0.34 12.77
N LYS A 40 4.35 -0.59 12.22
CA LYS A 40 3.30 -1.33 12.93
C LYS A 40 3.72 -2.75 13.36
N ARG A 41 4.53 -3.43 12.54
CA ARG A 41 5.11 -4.75 12.89
C ARG A 41 6.15 -4.67 13.99
N GLN A 42 7.02 -3.66 13.99
CA GLN A 42 7.96 -3.41 15.10
C GLN A 42 7.24 -3.16 16.42
N MET A 43 6.01 -2.65 16.36
CA MET A 43 5.14 -2.43 17.52
C MET A 43 4.31 -3.65 17.90
N TYR A 44 4.59 -4.83 17.32
CA TYR A 44 3.86 -6.08 17.56
C TYR A 44 2.34 -5.94 17.37
N GLY A 45 1.91 -5.10 16.42
CA GLY A 45 0.50 -4.84 16.15
C GLY A 45 -0.23 -3.96 17.18
N ARG A 46 0.47 -3.45 18.21
CA ARG A 46 -0.11 -2.62 19.28
C ARG A 46 -0.08 -1.11 18.99
N GLY A 47 0.46 -0.70 17.84
CA GLY A 47 0.41 0.69 17.38
C GLY A 47 -0.99 1.07 16.90
N LYS A 48 -1.75 1.75 17.76
CA LYS A 48 -2.95 2.52 17.38
C LYS A 48 -2.56 3.73 16.52
N LEU A 49 -3.55 4.41 15.93
CA LEU A 49 -3.30 5.49 14.95
C LEU A 49 -2.46 6.62 15.52
N ASP A 50 -2.77 7.08 16.73
CA ASP A 50 -2.02 8.06 17.52
C ASP A 50 -0.53 7.70 17.66
N LEU A 51 -0.24 6.44 18.02
CA LEU A 51 1.13 5.97 18.18
C LEU A 51 1.87 5.83 16.85
N LEU A 52 1.17 5.42 15.78
CA LEU A 52 1.75 5.33 14.45
C LEU A 52 2.05 6.73 13.88
N GLU A 53 1.15 7.68 14.07
CA GLU A 53 1.30 9.07 13.65
C GLU A 53 2.50 9.74 14.31
N ALA A 54 2.60 9.64 15.64
CA ALA A 54 3.73 10.16 16.41
C ALA A 54 5.08 9.57 15.95
N ARG A 55 5.10 8.32 15.48
CA ARG A 55 6.32 7.62 15.03
C ARG A 55 6.67 7.89 13.57
N VAL A 56 5.69 8.12 12.70
CA VAL A 56 5.88 8.23 11.24
C VAL A 56 5.98 9.67 10.78
N ILE A 57 5.18 10.57 11.36
CA ILE A 57 5.12 11.99 11.01
C ILE A 57 5.90 12.82 12.04
N GLY A 58 5.99 12.36 13.29
CA GLY A 58 6.56 13.07 14.43
C GLY A 58 5.46 13.71 15.27
N ALA A 59 5.60 13.68 16.60
CA ALA A 59 4.73 14.46 17.48
C ALA A 59 4.98 15.96 17.20
N THR A 60 3.95 16.67 16.74
CA THR A 60 3.95 18.13 16.65
C THR A 60 3.67 18.74 18.00
#